data_AF-A0A672KDZ3-F1
#
_entry.id   AF-A0A672KDZ3-F1
#
_cell.length_a   1.000
_cell.length_b   1.000
_cell.length_c   1.000
_cell.angle_alpha   90.00
_cell.angle_beta   90.00
_cell.angle_gamma   90.00
#
_symmetry.space_group_name_H-M   'P 1'
#
loop_
_entity.id
_entity.type
_entity.pdbx_description
1 polymer ?
#
loop_
_entity_poly.entity_id
_entity_poly.type
_entity_poly.pdbx_seq_one_letter_code
_entity_poly.pdbx_strand_id
1 'polypeptide(L)'
;IHLRHYLHIIENEPLYPIIYDSNGIVLSMPPIINGDHSKISLNTKNIFIECTATDLTKAKITLDMIVTMFSEYCDEPFTVEEAEVVYPDGRLCVYPELAYRTETLSGDFINKRVGINESAESIAQLLTRMCLRSEVSGEGDLIQVEIPPMRADVIHACDIMEDAAIAHGFNNIVRSTPRTYTVANQLPLNKLTELLRQDLAAAGFTEALTFALCSQEDIADKLRKNIVETRAVHISNPKTAEFQVVRTSLLPGLLKTLAANRKMPLPLKLFEISDVVLKDETKGVFDVLMSRNAC
;
A
#
# COMPACT_ATOMS: atom_id res chain seq x y z
N ILE A 1 28.34 1.53 -6.16
CA ILE A 1 27.48 2.73 -6.28
C ILE A 1 26.12 2.27 -6.80
N HIS A 2 25.04 2.41 -6.00
CA HIS A 2 23.70 1.87 -6.27
C HIS A 2 22.87 2.65 -7.32
N LEU A 3 23.52 3.46 -8.16
CA LEU A 3 22.86 4.36 -9.13
C LEU A 3 22.12 3.62 -10.25
N ARG A 4 22.46 2.36 -10.52
CA ARG A 4 21.84 1.55 -11.59
C ARG A 4 20.31 1.54 -11.52
N HIS A 5 19.74 1.62 -10.32
CA HIS A 5 18.29 1.65 -10.13
C HIS A 5 17.64 2.98 -10.50
N TYR A 6 18.39 4.07 -10.65
CA TYR A 6 17.85 5.42 -10.88
C TYR A 6 18.13 5.96 -12.28
N LEU A 7 19.15 5.43 -12.98
CA LEU A 7 19.54 5.89 -14.32
C LEU A 7 18.37 5.90 -15.32
N HIS A 8 17.57 4.83 -15.31
CA HIS A 8 16.44 4.66 -16.22
C HIS A 8 15.33 5.73 -16.08
N ILE A 9 15.34 6.54 -15.01
CA ILE A 9 14.34 7.59 -14.79
C ILE A 9 14.48 8.70 -15.85
N ILE A 10 15.71 9.03 -16.27
CA ILE A 10 15.98 10.12 -17.21
C ILE A 10 16.81 9.69 -18.43
N GLU A 11 17.21 8.41 -18.52
CA GLU A 11 18.13 7.90 -19.56
C GLU A 11 17.67 8.15 -21.00
N ASN A 12 16.36 8.19 -21.24
CA ASN A 12 15.79 8.34 -22.58
C ASN A 12 15.13 9.70 -22.82
N GLU A 13 15.33 10.66 -21.91
CA GLU A 13 14.75 11.99 -22.03
C GLU A 13 15.66 12.90 -22.87
N PRO A 14 15.10 13.81 -23.70
CA PRO A 14 15.89 14.71 -24.54
C PRO A 14 16.66 15.76 -23.73
N LEU A 15 16.28 15.98 -22.48
CA LEU A 15 16.85 16.97 -21.56
C LEU A 15 17.06 16.34 -20.18
N TYR A 16 18.14 16.76 -19.52
CA TYR A 16 18.51 16.30 -18.19
C TYR A 16 18.38 17.48 -17.23
N PRO A 17 17.74 17.32 -16.06
CA PRO A 17 17.63 18.39 -15.09
C PRO A 17 19.00 18.61 -14.42
N ILE A 18 19.43 19.87 -14.38
CA ILE A 18 20.70 20.28 -13.77
C ILE A 18 20.44 21.52 -12.92
N ILE A 19 21.07 21.58 -11.75
CA ILE A 19 21.05 22.76 -10.88
C ILE A 19 22.44 23.40 -10.90
N TYR A 20 22.48 24.71 -11.18
CA TYR A 20 23.70 25.51 -11.26
C TYR A 20 23.71 26.62 -10.20
N ASP A 21 24.90 27.02 -9.76
CA ASP A 21 25.09 28.27 -9.03
C ASP A 21 25.39 29.47 -9.97
N SER A 22 25.57 30.66 -9.39
CA SER A 22 25.91 31.88 -10.14
C SER A 22 27.29 31.86 -10.80
N ASN A 23 28.20 30.99 -10.36
CA ASN A 23 29.52 30.79 -10.96
C ASN A 23 29.49 29.76 -12.11
N GLY A 24 28.31 29.19 -12.41
CA GLY A 24 28.15 28.14 -13.41
C GLY A 24 28.62 26.75 -12.93
N ILE A 25 28.78 26.55 -11.62
CA ILE A 25 29.15 25.27 -11.02
C ILE A 25 27.90 24.39 -10.90
N VAL A 26 28.01 23.14 -11.35
CA VAL A 26 26.93 22.14 -11.21
C VAL A 26 26.82 21.70 -9.74
N LEU A 27 25.65 21.93 -9.15
CA LEU A 27 25.32 21.50 -7.80
C LEU A 27 24.79 20.06 -7.75
N SER A 28 23.89 19.71 -8.68
CA SER A 28 23.34 18.36 -8.80
C SER A 28 22.80 18.11 -10.20
N MET A 29 22.69 16.82 -10.56
CA MET A 29 21.91 16.31 -11.68
C MET A 29 20.84 15.36 -11.12
N PRO A 30 19.68 15.89 -10.69
CA PRO A 30 18.61 15.05 -10.18
C PRO A 30 18.09 14.04 -11.22
N PRO A 31 17.56 12.87 -10.82
CA PRO A 31 17.62 12.27 -9.49
C PRO A 31 18.89 11.41 -9.30
N ILE A 32 19.95 11.64 -10.09
CA ILE A 32 21.08 10.71 -10.21
C ILE A 32 22.16 11.00 -9.18
N ILE A 33 22.78 12.18 -9.22
CA ILE A 33 23.99 12.43 -8.42
C ILE A 33 24.16 13.92 -8.11
N ASN A 34 24.77 14.19 -6.95
CA ASN A 34 25.15 15.54 -6.53
C ASN A 34 26.62 15.81 -6.88
N GLY A 35 26.96 17.09 -7.08
CA GLY A 35 28.32 17.53 -7.35
C GLY A 35 29.25 17.33 -6.14
N ASP A 36 30.54 17.07 -6.39
CA ASP A 36 31.54 16.95 -5.32
C ASP A 36 31.84 18.31 -4.66
N HIS A 37 31.69 19.41 -5.41
CA HIS A 37 31.89 20.77 -4.92
C HIS A 37 30.90 21.16 -3.80
N SER A 38 29.64 20.72 -3.90
CA SER A 38 28.57 21.00 -2.92
C SER A 38 28.44 19.90 -1.85
N LYS A 39 29.46 19.05 -1.70
CA LYS A 39 29.42 17.90 -0.80
C LYS A 39 29.37 18.33 0.66
N ILE A 40 28.38 17.82 1.37
CA ILE A 40 28.22 18.02 2.82
C ILE A 40 29.26 17.17 3.58
N SER A 41 29.88 17.76 4.60
CA SER A 41 30.84 17.11 5.50
C SER A 41 30.53 17.45 6.96
N LEU A 42 31.23 16.81 7.90
CA LEU A 42 31.09 17.12 9.34
C LEU A 42 31.48 18.57 9.70
N ASN A 43 32.19 19.26 8.80
CA ASN A 43 32.59 20.65 9.00
C ASN A 43 31.62 21.65 8.34
N THR A 44 30.60 21.18 7.62
CA THR A 44 29.60 22.04 6.97
C THR A 44 28.81 22.81 8.02
N LYS A 45 28.65 24.11 7.80
CA LYS A 45 27.95 25.02 8.72
C LYS A 45 26.53 25.34 8.29
N ASN A 46 26.37 25.77 7.04
CA ASN A 46 25.08 26.10 6.45
C ASN A 46 24.77 25.08 5.34
N ILE A 47 23.51 24.65 5.25
CA ILE A 47 23.07 23.63 4.30
C ILE A 47 21.97 24.25 3.43
N PHE A 48 22.19 24.21 2.11
CA PHE A 48 21.14 24.52 1.13
C PHE A 48 20.48 23.21 0.69
N ILE A 49 19.15 23.14 0.76
CA ILE A 49 18.37 21.95 0.44
C ILE A 49 17.51 22.25 -0.79
N GLU A 50 17.63 21.42 -1.81
CA GLU A 50 16.75 21.41 -2.98
C GLU A 50 15.93 20.12 -3.02
N CYS A 51 14.70 20.22 -3.53
CA CYS A 51 13.83 19.08 -3.79
C CYS A 51 13.20 19.22 -5.18
N THR A 52 13.71 18.46 -6.14
CA THR A 52 13.16 18.35 -7.49
C THR A 52 12.29 17.08 -7.63
N ALA A 53 11.06 17.23 -8.11
CA ALA A 53 10.16 16.10 -8.33
C ALA A 53 9.11 16.40 -9.42
N THR A 54 8.49 15.34 -9.92
CA THR A 54 7.33 15.42 -10.82
C THR A 54 6.03 15.78 -10.09
N ASP A 55 5.98 15.53 -8.76
CA ASP A 55 4.85 15.86 -7.89
C ASP A 55 5.29 16.96 -6.91
N LEU A 56 4.76 18.17 -7.13
CA LEU A 56 5.10 19.35 -6.35
C LEU A 56 4.71 19.19 -4.88
N THR A 57 3.54 18.60 -4.60
CA THR A 57 3.06 18.44 -3.21
C THR A 57 3.98 17.51 -2.43
N LYS A 58 4.43 16.42 -3.05
CA LYS A 58 5.41 15.50 -2.43
C LYS A 58 6.77 16.15 -2.23
N ALA A 59 7.23 16.98 -3.17
CA ALA A 59 8.47 17.74 -3.00
C ALA A 59 8.38 18.70 -1.81
N LYS A 60 7.28 19.46 -1.70
CA LYS A 60 7.03 20.35 -0.55
C LYS A 60 7.04 19.60 0.77
N ILE A 61 6.27 18.51 0.87
CA ILE A 61 6.23 17.69 2.09
C ILE A 61 7.61 17.14 2.44
N THR A 62 8.38 16.67 1.44
CA THR A 62 9.74 16.15 1.66
C THR A 62 10.67 17.24 2.18
N LEU A 63 10.62 18.44 1.59
CA LEU A 63 11.39 19.59 2.05
C LEU A 63 11.03 19.94 3.49
N ASP A 64 9.74 20.17 3.76
CA ASP A 64 9.21 20.53 5.07
C ASP A 64 9.59 19.48 6.13
N MET A 65 9.47 18.18 5.84
CA MET A 65 9.90 17.12 6.75
C MET A 65 11.41 17.18 7.05
N ILE A 66 12.26 17.30 6.03
CA ILE A 66 13.71 17.37 6.24
C ILE A 66 14.07 18.59 7.09
N VAL A 67 13.56 19.77 6.74
CA VAL A 67 13.93 21.00 7.46
C VAL A 67 13.43 20.98 8.89
N THR A 68 12.19 20.55 9.14
CA THR A 68 11.62 20.47 10.50
C THR A 68 12.40 19.49 11.38
N MET A 69 12.79 18.32 10.85
CA MET A 69 13.55 17.32 11.60
C MET A 69 14.96 17.77 11.98
N PHE A 70 15.67 18.47 11.09
CA PHE A 70 17.07 18.83 11.32
C PHE A 70 17.26 20.23 11.91
N SER A 71 16.22 21.08 11.88
CA SER A 71 16.26 22.44 12.45
C SER A 71 16.55 22.49 13.96
N GLU A 72 16.31 21.41 14.71
CA GLU A 72 16.70 21.31 16.12
C GLU A 72 18.22 21.47 16.33
N TYR A 73 19.02 21.09 15.32
CA TYR A 73 20.48 21.13 15.38
C TYR A 73 21.10 22.43 14.84
N CYS A 74 20.28 23.42 14.49
CA CYS A 74 20.74 24.74 14.09
C CYS A 74 21.23 25.55 15.31
N ASP A 75 22.08 26.56 15.07
CA ASP A 75 22.56 27.46 16.13
C ASP A 75 21.38 28.18 16.83
N GLU A 76 20.34 28.54 16.07
CA GLU A 76 19.02 28.90 16.58
C GLU A 76 18.05 27.72 16.34
N PRO A 77 17.73 26.92 17.38
CA PRO A 77 16.90 25.73 17.21
C PRO A 77 15.52 26.01 16.63
N PHE A 78 15.03 25.09 15.80
CA PHE A 78 13.71 25.16 15.15
C PHE A 78 13.51 26.38 14.25
N THR A 79 14.60 26.93 13.71
CA THR A 79 14.58 28.01 12.73
C THR A 79 15.09 27.50 11.38
N VAL A 80 14.43 27.92 10.30
CA VAL A 80 14.79 27.57 8.93
C VAL A 80 14.83 28.85 8.10
N GLU A 81 15.91 29.06 7.35
CA GLU A 81 16.03 30.16 6.40
C GLU A 81 15.17 29.87 5.16
N GLU A 82 14.29 30.81 4.83
CA GLU A 82 13.43 30.72 3.65
C GLU A 82 14.21 31.00 2.36
N ALA A 83 13.84 30.30 1.29
CA ALA A 83 14.41 30.43 -0.05
C ALA A 83 13.33 30.81 -1.07
N GLU A 84 13.64 31.77 -1.93
CA GLU A 84 12.79 32.16 -3.05
C GLU A 84 12.99 31.21 -4.24
N VAL A 85 11.90 30.68 -4.78
CA VAL A 85 11.87 29.85 -5.98
C VAL A 85 11.05 30.56 -7.05
N VAL A 86 11.71 30.88 -8.16
CA VAL A 86 11.09 31.50 -9.35
C VAL A 86 10.75 30.42 -10.36
N TYR A 87 9.46 30.30 -10.68
CA TYR A 87 8.96 29.35 -11.66
C TYR A 87 9.10 29.90 -13.10
N PRO A 88 9.05 29.03 -14.14
CA PRO A 88 9.15 29.44 -15.54
C PRO A 88 8.05 30.41 -16.01
N ASP A 89 6.89 30.42 -15.33
CA ASP A 89 5.79 31.36 -15.57
C ASP A 89 6.00 32.73 -14.92
N GLY A 90 7.14 32.94 -14.24
CA GLY A 90 7.48 34.16 -13.51
C GLY A 90 6.91 34.23 -12.10
N ARG A 91 6.19 33.20 -11.64
CA ARG A 91 5.67 33.14 -10.27
C ARG A 91 6.82 32.97 -9.28
N LEU A 92 6.84 33.80 -8.25
CA LEU A 92 7.77 33.68 -7.12
C LEU A 92 7.05 33.04 -5.93
N CYS A 93 7.62 31.97 -5.39
CA CYS A 93 7.14 31.29 -4.18
C CYS A 93 8.28 31.20 -3.17
N VAL A 94 7.93 31.24 -1.89
CA VAL A 94 8.88 31.14 -0.78
C VAL A 94 8.73 29.76 -0.14
N TYR A 95 9.85 29.08 0.12
CA TYR A 95 9.89 27.75 0.72
C TYR A 95 10.93 27.68 1.84
N PRO A 96 10.78 26.81 2.84
CA PRO A 96 9.64 25.92 3.08
C PRO A 96 8.36 26.70 3.46
N GLU A 97 7.18 26.14 3.22
CA GLU A 97 5.91 26.81 3.57
C GLU A 97 5.54 26.60 5.04
N LEU A 98 5.93 25.47 5.63
CA LEU A 98 5.70 25.09 7.03
C LEU A 98 4.26 25.38 7.51
N ALA A 99 3.28 25.08 6.66
CA ALA A 99 1.89 25.43 6.90
C ALA A 99 1.30 24.60 8.06
N TYR A 100 0.85 25.30 9.11
CA TYR A 100 0.04 24.71 10.18
C TYR A 100 -1.43 24.72 9.76
N ARG A 101 -2.06 23.54 9.76
CA ARG A 101 -3.50 23.40 9.49
C ARG A 101 -4.26 23.32 10.79
N THR A 102 -5.47 23.85 10.82
CA THR A 102 -6.37 23.70 11.97
C THR A 102 -7.64 23.00 11.56
N GLU A 103 -8.04 22.01 12.35
CA GLU A 103 -9.32 21.32 12.21
C GLU A 103 -10.06 21.34 13.55
N THR A 104 -11.38 21.30 13.51
CA THR A 104 -12.21 21.30 14.72
C THR A 104 -13.13 20.09 14.71
N LEU A 105 -13.06 19.29 15.78
CA LEU A 105 -13.82 18.07 15.95
C LEU A 105 -14.54 18.09 17.30
N SER A 106 -15.61 17.31 17.42
CA SER A 106 -16.31 17.11 18.69
C SER A 106 -15.71 15.91 19.45
N GLY A 107 -15.56 16.02 20.76
CA GLY A 107 -15.14 14.93 21.64
C GLY A 107 -16.13 13.76 21.59
N ASP A 108 -17.44 14.04 21.54
CA ASP A 108 -18.49 13.04 21.33
C ASP A 108 -18.31 12.25 20.04
N PHE A 109 -17.87 12.91 18.95
CA PHE A 109 -17.56 12.20 17.70
C PHE A 109 -16.43 11.18 17.90
N ILE A 110 -15.34 11.59 18.58
CA ILE A 110 -14.19 10.72 18.85
C ILE A 110 -14.60 9.56 19.77
N ASN A 111 -15.27 9.86 20.89
CA ASN A 111 -15.77 8.88 21.85
C ASN A 111 -16.65 7.82 21.16
N LYS A 112 -17.62 8.26 20.35
CA LYS A 112 -18.57 7.36 19.66
C LYS A 112 -17.89 6.47 18.63
N ARG A 113 -16.86 6.96 17.94
CA ARG A 113 -16.18 6.20 16.89
C ARG A 113 -15.14 5.25 17.43
N VAL A 114 -14.35 5.68 18.42
CA VAL A 114 -13.32 4.86 19.07
C VAL A 114 -13.94 3.86 20.04
N GLY A 115 -15.08 4.21 20.66
CA GLY A 115 -15.74 3.38 21.68
C GLY A 115 -15.18 3.61 23.09
N ILE A 116 -14.80 4.86 23.38
CA ILE A 116 -14.31 5.32 24.70
C ILE A 116 -15.26 6.37 25.27
N ASN A 117 -15.05 6.76 26.53
CA ASN A 117 -15.85 7.75 27.23
C ASN A 117 -14.94 8.69 28.03
N GLU A 118 -14.18 9.50 27.32
CA GLU A 118 -13.22 10.47 27.85
C GLU A 118 -13.77 11.90 27.74
N SER A 119 -13.33 12.80 28.62
CA SER A 119 -13.68 14.22 28.50
C SER A 119 -12.93 14.88 27.33
N ALA A 120 -13.45 16.01 26.82
CA ALA A 120 -12.80 16.75 25.73
C ALA A 120 -11.36 17.18 26.11
N GLU A 121 -11.10 17.51 27.37
CA GLU A 121 -9.77 17.85 27.88
C GLU A 121 -8.83 16.63 27.87
N SER A 122 -9.33 15.46 28.29
CA SER A 122 -8.57 14.20 28.24
C SER A 122 -8.20 13.87 26.79
N ILE A 123 -9.15 13.99 25.86
CA ILE A 123 -8.92 13.75 24.43
C ILE A 123 -7.91 14.76 23.86
N ALA A 124 -8.00 16.05 24.21
CA ALA A 124 -7.03 17.05 23.78
C ALA A 124 -5.61 16.73 24.28
N GLN A 125 -5.46 16.23 25.51
CA GLN A 125 -4.17 15.75 26.04
C GLN A 125 -3.65 14.52 25.29
N LEU A 126 -4.54 13.57 24.95
CA LEU A 126 -4.20 12.40 24.16
C LEU A 126 -3.68 12.79 22.77
N LEU A 127 -4.38 13.67 22.07
CA LEU A 127 -3.96 14.18 20.76
C LEU A 127 -2.64 14.95 20.83
N THR A 128 -2.45 15.76 21.88
CA THR A 128 -1.20 16.51 22.08
C THR A 128 0.00 15.57 22.25
N ARG A 129 -0.19 14.41 22.90
CA ARG A 129 0.86 13.36 23.00
C ARG A 129 1.22 12.74 21.64
N MET A 130 0.34 12.84 20.65
CA MET A 130 0.56 12.39 19.27
C MET A 130 1.06 13.51 18.36
N CYS A 131 1.61 14.58 18.93
CA CYS A 131 2.09 15.76 18.20
C CYS A 131 0.99 16.51 17.44
N LEU A 132 -0.28 16.34 17.82
CA LEU A 132 -1.40 17.14 17.37
C LEU A 132 -1.82 18.06 18.50
N ARG A 133 -1.19 19.24 18.58
CA ARG A 133 -1.47 20.19 19.65
C ARG A 133 -2.96 20.52 19.63
N SER A 134 -3.64 20.22 20.72
CA SER A 134 -5.10 20.29 20.76
C SER A 134 -5.55 21.08 21.98
N GLU A 135 -6.53 21.96 21.79
CA GLU A 135 -7.09 22.80 22.84
C GLU A 135 -8.63 22.73 22.78
N VAL A 136 -9.27 22.71 23.95
CA VAL A 136 -10.74 22.76 24.03
C VAL A 136 -11.19 24.19 23.74
N SER A 137 -12.05 24.37 22.74
CA SER A 137 -12.50 25.69 22.30
C SER A 137 -13.83 26.06 22.96
N GLY A 138 -13.81 27.01 23.90
CA GLY A 138 -14.99 27.58 24.55
C GLY A 138 -15.61 26.71 25.64
N GLU A 139 -16.86 27.02 26.06
CA GLU A 139 -17.65 26.15 26.94
C GLU A 139 -18.35 25.06 26.11
N GLY A 140 -17.64 23.97 25.77
CA GLY A 140 -18.24 22.89 24.97
C GLY A 140 -17.36 21.69 24.70
N ASP A 141 -17.91 20.75 23.93
CA ASP A 141 -17.29 19.48 23.49
C ASP A 141 -16.38 19.62 22.26
N LEU A 142 -16.08 20.86 21.82
CA LEU A 142 -15.30 21.11 20.61
C LEU A 142 -13.80 21.18 20.92
N ILE A 143 -13.02 20.40 20.19
CA ILE A 143 -11.57 20.33 20.27
C ILE A 143 -11.01 20.92 18.98
N GLN A 144 -10.24 22.00 19.10
CA GLN A 144 -9.45 22.54 18.02
C GLN A 144 -8.11 21.82 17.99
N VAL A 145 -7.78 21.26 16.84
CA VAL A 145 -6.59 20.44 16.61
C VAL A 145 -5.71 21.17 15.61
N GLU A 146 -4.49 21.47 16.04
CA GLU A 146 -3.43 22.02 15.21
C GLU A 146 -2.59 20.87 14.64
N ILE A 147 -2.59 20.77 13.32
CA ILE A 147 -1.88 19.77 12.54
C ILE A 147 -0.57 20.42 12.05
N PRO A 148 0.59 20.02 12.61
CA PRO A 148 1.87 20.57 12.21
C PRO A 148 2.29 20.07 10.82
N PRO A 149 3.19 20.78 10.11
CA PRO A 149 3.64 20.41 8.77
C PRO A 149 4.31 19.03 8.69
N MET A 150 4.87 18.54 9.81
CA MET A 150 5.44 17.18 9.90
C MET A 150 4.37 16.07 9.84
N ARG A 151 3.08 16.38 10.09
CA ARG A 151 1.95 15.44 10.08
C ARG A 151 1.15 15.52 8.79
N ALA A 152 1.84 15.34 7.65
CA ALA A 152 1.23 15.34 6.33
C ALA A 152 0.30 14.15 6.07
N ASP A 153 0.33 13.13 6.93
CA ASP A 153 -0.58 11.98 6.94
C ASP A 153 -2.01 12.35 7.36
N VAL A 154 -2.19 13.43 8.13
CA VAL A 154 -3.51 13.87 8.61
C VAL A 154 -4.25 14.64 7.51
N ILE A 155 -5.16 13.94 6.84
CA ILE A 155 -5.94 14.47 5.71
C ILE A 155 -7.44 14.50 5.99
N HIS A 156 -7.90 13.81 7.04
CA HIS A 156 -9.29 13.73 7.43
C HIS A 156 -9.45 13.63 8.96
N ALA A 157 -10.66 13.96 9.44
CA ALA A 157 -11.07 13.76 10.83
C ALA A 157 -10.87 12.33 11.38
N CYS A 158 -10.77 11.33 10.49
CA CYS A 158 -10.55 9.94 10.87
C CYS A 158 -9.12 9.70 11.35
N ASP A 159 -8.14 10.46 10.83
CA ASP A 159 -6.73 10.32 11.19
C ASP A 159 -6.49 10.90 12.60
N ILE A 160 -7.19 11.98 12.93
CA ILE A 160 -7.20 12.55 14.29
C ILE A 160 -7.85 11.57 15.28
N MET A 161 -8.95 10.94 14.88
CA MET A 161 -9.60 9.89 15.68
C MET A 161 -8.70 8.67 15.88
N GLU A 162 -7.94 8.27 14.86
CA GLU A 162 -6.94 7.19 14.96
C GLU A 162 -5.87 7.53 16.00
N ASP A 163 -5.31 8.74 15.96
CA ASP A 163 -4.32 9.18 16.95
C ASP A 163 -4.87 9.21 18.37
N ALA A 164 -6.11 9.67 18.55
CA ALA A 164 -6.76 9.61 19.85
C ALA A 164 -6.86 8.16 20.37
N ALA A 165 -7.19 7.20 19.49
CA ALA A 165 -7.25 5.78 19.85
C ALA A 165 -5.86 5.19 20.17
N ILE A 166 -4.83 5.55 19.39
CA ILE A 166 -3.44 5.12 19.64
C ILE A 166 -2.95 5.66 20.99
N ALA A 167 -3.18 6.94 21.27
CA ALA A 167 -2.76 7.59 22.51
C ALA A 167 -3.48 7.04 23.75
N HIS A 168 -4.76 6.69 23.60
CA HIS A 168 -5.55 6.00 24.63
C HIS A 168 -5.05 4.56 24.85
N GLY A 169 -4.56 3.93 23.78
CA GLY A 169 -4.05 2.56 23.76
C GLY A 169 -5.16 1.57 23.45
N PHE A 170 -5.06 0.88 22.30
CA PHE A 170 -6.08 -0.06 21.83
C PHE A 170 -6.48 -1.13 22.85
N ASN A 171 -5.57 -1.56 23.71
CA ASN A 171 -5.83 -2.58 24.73
C ASN A 171 -6.73 -2.09 25.88
N ASN A 172 -6.85 -0.77 26.06
CA ASN A 172 -7.69 -0.17 27.09
C ASN A 172 -9.15 0.00 26.62
N ILE A 173 -9.40 -0.12 25.31
CA ILE A 173 -10.74 0.00 24.73
C ILE A 173 -11.55 -1.26 25.07
N VAL A 174 -12.71 -1.06 25.72
CA VAL A 174 -13.58 -2.16 26.11
C VAL A 174 -14.18 -2.80 24.86
N ARG A 175 -13.89 -4.10 24.67
CA ARG A 175 -14.47 -4.87 23.57
C ARG A 175 -15.99 -4.95 23.72
N SER A 176 -16.70 -4.55 22.66
CA SER A 176 -18.16 -4.65 22.58
C SER A 176 -18.57 -5.46 21.36
N THR A 177 -19.74 -6.08 21.42
CA THR A 177 -20.34 -6.78 20.28
C THR A 177 -21.35 -5.87 19.59
N PRO A 178 -21.36 -5.80 18.24
CA PRO A 178 -22.34 -4.99 17.52
C PRO A 178 -23.75 -5.54 17.76
N ARG A 179 -24.69 -4.67 18.11
CA ARG A 179 -26.09 -5.02 18.40
C ARG A 179 -26.93 -5.10 17.11
N THR A 180 -26.44 -5.83 16.12
CA THR A 180 -27.13 -6.00 14.83
C THR A 180 -27.43 -7.48 14.63
N TYR A 181 -28.71 -7.82 14.52
CA TYR A 181 -29.13 -9.18 14.22
C TYR A 181 -29.09 -9.43 12.72
N THR A 182 -28.37 -10.46 12.30
CA THR A 182 -28.29 -10.88 10.90
C THR A 182 -28.50 -12.37 10.80
N VAL A 183 -29.36 -12.81 9.88
CA VAL A 183 -29.53 -14.23 9.56
C VAL A 183 -28.47 -14.61 8.53
N ALA A 184 -27.60 -15.56 8.90
CA ALA A 184 -26.58 -16.07 7.99
C ALA A 184 -27.20 -16.97 6.90
N ASN A 185 -26.70 -16.84 5.67
CA ASN A 185 -27.05 -17.71 4.56
C ASN A 185 -25.78 -18.23 3.89
N GLN A 186 -25.78 -19.52 3.53
CA GLN A 186 -24.71 -20.09 2.72
C GLN A 186 -24.91 -19.71 1.26
N LEU A 187 -23.82 -19.44 0.55
CA LEU A 187 -23.86 -19.37 -0.90
C LEU A 187 -24.27 -20.75 -1.45
N PRO A 188 -25.36 -20.88 -2.24
CA PRO A 188 -25.86 -22.19 -2.69
C PRO A 188 -24.81 -23.07 -3.38
N LEU A 189 -23.91 -22.45 -4.14
CA LEU A 189 -22.81 -23.13 -4.81
C LEU A 189 -21.82 -23.75 -3.81
N ASN A 190 -21.46 -23.04 -2.74
CA ASN A 190 -20.55 -23.57 -1.72
C ASN A 190 -21.23 -24.68 -0.91
N LYS A 191 -22.54 -24.53 -0.62
CA LYS A 191 -23.33 -25.57 0.05
C LYS A 191 -23.33 -26.86 -0.76
N LEU A 192 -23.57 -26.78 -2.08
CA LEU A 192 -23.51 -27.94 -2.98
C LEU A 192 -22.10 -28.53 -3.02
N THR A 193 -21.07 -27.70 -3.15
CA THR A 193 -19.67 -28.14 -3.20
C THR A 193 -19.32 -28.96 -1.94
N GLU A 194 -19.76 -28.50 -0.77
CA GLU A 194 -19.48 -29.18 0.49
C GLU A 194 -20.16 -30.54 0.60
N LEU A 195 -21.41 -30.65 0.12
CA LEU A 195 -22.10 -31.94 0.04
C LEU A 195 -21.35 -32.93 -0.89
N LEU A 196 -20.90 -32.46 -2.06
CA LEU A 196 -20.15 -33.29 -3.01
C LEU A 196 -18.80 -33.76 -2.44
N ARG A 197 -18.11 -32.91 -1.67
CA ARG A 197 -16.86 -33.31 -0.98
C ARG A 197 -17.10 -34.45 0.00
N GLN A 198 -18.17 -34.36 0.78
CA GLN A 198 -18.53 -35.39 1.75
C GLN A 198 -18.84 -36.72 1.07
N ASP A 199 -19.60 -36.69 -0.04
CA ASP A 199 -19.94 -37.89 -0.81
C ASP A 199 -18.70 -38.53 -1.46
N LEU A 200 -17.80 -37.74 -2.04
CA LEU A 200 -16.55 -38.25 -2.65
C LEU A 200 -15.58 -38.82 -1.61
N ALA A 201 -15.49 -38.18 -0.44
CA ALA A 201 -14.74 -38.71 0.69
C ALA A 201 -15.33 -40.04 1.17
N ALA A 202 -16.66 -40.14 1.29
CA ALA A 202 -17.37 -41.36 1.63
C ALA A 202 -17.19 -42.48 0.57
N ALA A 203 -17.03 -42.12 -0.70
CA ALA A 203 -16.68 -43.04 -1.78
C ALA A 203 -15.20 -43.49 -1.77
N GLY A 204 -14.40 -43.04 -0.80
CA GLY A 204 -13.01 -43.44 -0.61
C GLY A 204 -12.01 -42.69 -1.49
N PHE A 205 -12.36 -41.51 -2.00
CA PHE A 205 -11.40 -40.60 -2.62
C PHE A 205 -10.79 -39.66 -1.56
N THR A 206 -9.54 -39.24 -1.79
CA THR A 206 -8.83 -38.28 -0.94
C THR A 206 -8.80 -36.92 -1.62
N GLU A 207 -9.21 -35.87 -0.93
CA GLU A 207 -9.19 -34.51 -1.48
C GLU A 207 -7.75 -34.02 -1.64
N ALA A 208 -7.44 -33.42 -2.79
CA ALA A 208 -6.18 -32.77 -3.06
C ALA A 208 -6.36 -31.25 -3.13
N LEU A 209 -5.30 -30.51 -2.77
CA LEU A 209 -5.27 -29.06 -2.87
C LEU A 209 -4.11 -28.65 -3.79
N THR A 210 -4.43 -28.24 -5.01
CA THR A 210 -3.43 -27.88 -6.03
C THR A 210 -3.28 -26.37 -6.16
N PHE A 211 -2.14 -25.91 -6.68
CA PHE A 211 -1.94 -24.49 -6.95
C PHE A 211 -2.86 -24.02 -8.08
N ALA A 212 -3.45 -22.84 -7.90
CA ALA A 212 -4.23 -22.18 -8.95
C ALA A 212 -3.36 -21.67 -10.10
N LEU A 213 -2.08 -21.42 -9.85
CA LEU A 213 -1.10 -20.97 -10.84
C LEU A 213 -0.28 -22.14 -11.35
N CYS A 214 -0.01 -22.13 -12.65
CA CYS A 214 0.76 -23.17 -13.30
C CYS A 214 1.54 -22.60 -14.50
N SER A 215 2.38 -23.45 -15.10
CA SER A 215 3.08 -23.14 -16.32
C SER A 215 2.18 -23.29 -17.54
N GLN A 216 2.51 -22.62 -18.64
CA GLN A 216 1.73 -22.74 -19.89
C GLN A 216 1.75 -24.19 -20.41
N GLU A 217 2.88 -24.87 -20.26
CA GLU A 217 3.02 -26.28 -20.67
C GLU A 217 2.07 -27.22 -19.92
N ASP A 218 1.71 -26.92 -18.66
CA ASP A 218 0.84 -27.78 -17.84
C ASP A 218 -0.59 -27.83 -18.36
N ILE A 219 -1.09 -26.72 -18.91
CA ILE A 219 -2.48 -26.61 -19.40
C ILE A 219 -2.61 -26.78 -20.91
N ALA A 220 -1.50 -26.75 -21.65
CA ALA A 220 -1.46 -26.86 -23.11
C ALA A 220 -0.62 -28.05 -23.57
N ASP A 221 0.70 -27.91 -23.64
CA ASP A 221 1.61 -28.86 -24.28
C ASP A 221 1.52 -30.28 -23.68
N LYS A 222 1.53 -30.39 -22.35
CA LYS A 222 1.44 -31.69 -21.64
C LYS A 222 0.09 -32.36 -21.82
N LEU A 223 -0.97 -31.58 -22.09
CA LEU A 223 -2.31 -32.07 -22.41
C LEU A 223 -2.53 -32.27 -23.91
N ARG A 224 -1.50 -32.03 -24.75
CA ARG A 224 -1.59 -32.07 -26.21
C ARG A 224 -2.66 -31.14 -26.79
N LYS A 225 -2.78 -29.93 -26.21
CA LYS A 225 -3.71 -28.88 -26.65
C LYS A 225 -2.95 -27.63 -27.06
N ASN A 226 -3.52 -26.84 -27.97
CA ASN A 226 -2.98 -25.53 -28.30
C ASN A 226 -3.34 -24.53 -27.18
N ILE A 227 -2.38 -23.73 -26.71
CA ILE A 227 -2.61 -22.72 -25.67
C ILE A 227 -3.74 -21.75 -26.03
N VAL A 228 -3.90 -21.38 -27.30
CA VAL A 228 -4.93 -20.44 -27.77
C VAL A 228 -6.34 -20.99 -27.49
N GLU A 229 -6.53 -22.30 -27.63
CA GLU A 229 -7.82 -22.97 -27.41
C GLU A 229 -8.18 -23.06 -25.92
N THR A 230 -7.19 -22.94 -25.02
CA THR A 230 -7.42 -23.08 -23.57
C THR A 230 -8.09 -21.87 -22.95
N ARG A 231 -8.19 -20.74 -23.67
CA ARG A 231 -8.71 -19.45 -23.16
C ARG A 231 -8.04 -19.03 -21.84
N ALA A 232 -6.78 -19.40 -21.63
CA ALA A 232 -6.04 -19.14 -20.41
C ALA A 232 -5.75 -17.66 -20.17
N VAL A 233 -5.72 -17.26 -18.89
CA VAL A 233 -5.27 -15.95 -18.43
C VAL A 233 -3.78 -16.00 -18.11
N HIS A 234 -3.02 -15.08 -18.71
CA HIS A 234 -1.57 -14.97 -18.55
C HIS A 234 -1.21 -13.93 -17.50
N ILE A 235 -0.23 -14.26 -16.67
CA ILE A 235 0.32 -13.36 -15.66
C ILE A 235 1.45 -12.56 -16.30
N SER A 236 1.41 -11.24 -16.14
CA SER A 236 2.51 -10.36 -16.57
C SER A 236 3.70 -10.49 -15.62
N ASN A 237 4.92 -10.49 -16.19
CA ASN A 237 6.19 -10.56 -15.46
C ASN A 237 6.27 -11.69 -14.41
N PRO A 238 6.00 -12.95 -14.78
CA PRO A 238 6.03 -14.07 -13.85
C PRO A 238 7.46 -14.30 -13.34
N LYS A 239 7.61 -14.51 -12.03
CA LYS A 239 8.91 -14.75 -11.39
C LYS A 239 9.47 -16.14 -11.68
N THR A 240 8.60 -17.12 -11.88
CA THR A 240 8.96 -18.51 -12.18
C THR A 240 8.11 -19.02 -13.33
N ALA A 241 8.60 -20.05 -14.03
CA ALA A 241 7.82 -20.70 -15.09
C ALA A 241 6.51 -21.30 -14.57
N GLU A 242 6.44 -21.68 -13.30
CA GLU A 242 5.22 -22.24 -12.68
C GLU A 242 4.12 -21.21 -12.41
N PHE A 243 4.37 -19.91 -12.60
CA PHE A 243 3.39 -18.83 -12.39
C PHE A 243 3.07 -18.06 -13.66
N GLN A 244 3.13 -18.70 -14.82
CA GLN A 244 2.86 -18.06 -16.10
C GLN A 244 1.38 -17.86 -16.38
N VAL A 245 0.52 -18.79 -15.93
CA VAL A 245 -0.91 -18.80 -16.22
C VAL A 245 -1.74 -19.26 -15.02
N VAL A 246 -3.01 -18.87 -15.00
CA VAL A 246 -4.00 -19.44 -14.07
C VAL A 246 -4.58 -20.73 -14.67
N ARG A 247 -4.79 -21.74 -13.83
CA ARG A 247 -5.29 -23.07 -14.25
C ARG A 247 -6.65 -22.96 -14.97
N THR A 248 -6.76 -23.66 -16.09
CA THR A 248 -7.99 -23.82 -16.89
C THR A 248 -8.67 -25.17 -16.65
N SER A 249 -8.00 -26.07 -15.93
CA SER A 249 -8.45 -27.41 -15.55
C SER A 249 -7.75 -27.84 -14.24
N LEU A 250 -8.39 -28.70 -13.45
CA LEU A 250 -7.81 -29.28 -12.23
C LEU A 250 -6.90 -30.49 -12.51
N LEU A 251 -7.04 -31.09 -13.69
CA LEU A 251 -6.33 -32.32 -14.05
C LEU A 251 -4.80 -32.20 -13.98
N PRO A 252 -4.13 -31.13 -14.49
CA PRO A 252 -2.68 -31.02 -14.39
C PRO A 252 -2.17 -31.01 -12.96
N GLY A 253 -2.89 -30.33 -12.06
CA GLY A 253 -2.57 -30.29 -10.64
C GLY A 253 -2.66 -31.69 -10.01
N LEU A 254 -3.75 -32.41 -10.27
CA LEU A 254 -3.93 -33.78 -9.77
C LEU A 254 -2.86 -34.74 -10.32
N LEU A 255 -2.49 -34.63 -11.59
CA LEU A 255 -1.42 -35.44 -12.19
C LEU A 255 -0.05 -35.15 -11.56
N LYS A 256 0.25 -33.88 -11.25
CA LYS A 256 1.46 -33.52 -10.49
C LYS A 256 1.43 -34.12 -9.08
N THR A 257 0.28 -34.09 -8.41
CA THR A 257 0.10 -34.71 -7.10
C THR A 257 0.33 -36.23 -7.16
N LEU A 258 -0.20 -36.91 -8.18
CA LEU A 258 0.08 -38.34 -8.40
C LEU A 258 1.57 -38.59 -8.67
N ALA A 259 2.22 -37.74 -9.48
CA ALA A 259 3.64 -37.86 -9.79
C ALA A 259 4.53 -37.68 -8.55
N ALA A 260 4.18 -36.75 -7.65
CA ALA A 260 4.88 -36.54 -6.38
C ALA A 260 4.67 -37.69 -5.39
N ASN A 261 3.53 -38.39 -5.47
CA ASN A 261 3.12 -39.44 -4.51
C ASN A 261 3.25 -40.87 -5.05
N ARG A 262 4.10 -41.12 -6.06
CA ARG A 262 4.30 -42.47 -6.65
C ARG A 262 4.69 -43.57 -5.66
N LYS A 263 5.21 -43.22 -4.48
CA LYS A 263 5.62 -44.15 -3.42
C LYS A 263 4.44 -44.62 -2.54
N MET A 264 3.28 -43.99 -2.68
CA MET A 264 2.11 -44.32 -1.87
C MET A 264 1.44 -45.62 -2.34
N PRO A 265 0.76 -46.35 -1.42
CA PRO A 265 0.05 -47.58 -1.78
C PRO A 265 -1.00 -47.36 -2.86
N LEU A 266 -1.08 -48.31 -3.79
CA LEU A 266 -2.11 -48.32 -4.84
C LEU A 266 -3.39 -49.01 -4.34
N PRO A 267 -4.58 -48.61 -4.84
CA PRO A 267 -4.83 -47.54 -5.81
C PRO A 267 -4.90 -46.14 -5.16
N LEU A 268 -4.31 -45.13 -5.82
CA LEU A 268 -4.49 -43.72 -5.45
C LEU A 268 -5.78 -43.18 -6.06
N LYS A 269 -6.71 -42.73 -5.21
CA LYS A 269 -7.97 -42.09 -5.59
C LYS A 269 -7.97 -40.65 -5.09
N LEU A 270 -7.74 -39.70 -5.98
CA LEU A 270 -7.70 -38.28 -5.66
C LEU A 270 -8.87 -37.55 -6.30
N PHE A 271 -9.39 -36.53 -5.63
CA PHE A 271 -10.38 -35.61 -6.19
C PHE A 271 -10.06 -34.17 -5.76
N GLU A 272 -10.56 -33.20 -6.52
CA GLU A 272 -10.52 -31.78 -6.14
C GLU A 272 -11.77 -31.11 -6.69
N ILE A 273 -12.48 -30.33 -5.86
CA ILE A 273 -13.58 -29.48 -6.31
C ILE A 273 -13.21 -28.02 -6.06
N SER A 274 -12.73 -27.35 -7.10
CA SER A 274 -12.24 -25.98 -7.03
C SER A 274 -12.44 -25.20 -8.33
N ASP A 275 -12.20 -23.89 -8.27
CA ASP A 275 -12.36 -22.97 -9.39
C ASP A 275 -11.23 -23.09 -10.43
N VAL A 276 -11.60 -22.93 -11.70
CA VAL A 276 -10.72 -22.68 -12.83
C VAL A 276 -11.08 -21.38 -13.51
N VAL A 277 -10.09 -20.76 -14.17
CA VAL A 277 -10.22 -19.44 -14.79
C VAL A 277 -10.19 -19.56 -16.30
N LEU A 278 -11.21 -19.01 -16.97
CA LEU A 278 -11.31 -18.94 -18.42
C LEU A 278 -11.63 -17.50 -18.83
N LYS A 279 -11.01 -17.02 -19.93
CA LYS A 279 -11.35 -15.72 -20.53
C LYS A 279 -12.75 -15.78 -21.11
N ASP A 280 -13.67 -14.94 -20.62
CA ASP A 280 -14.96 -14.70 -21.28
C ASP A 280 -14.93 -13.38 -22.06
N GLU A 281 -15.45 -13.40 -23.29
CA GLU A 281 -15.53 -12.24 -24.18
C GLU A 281 -16.79 -11.41 -23.93
N THR A 282 -17.81 -11.99 -23.29
CA THR A 282 -19.10 -11.32 -23.03
C THR A 282 -19.12 -10.48 -21.76
N LYS A 283 -18.11 -10.65 -20.90
CA LYS A 283 -17.92 -9.87 -19.69
C LYS A 283 -16.63 -9.07 -19.80
N GLY A 284 -16.66 -7.80 -19.41
CA GLY A 284 -15.50 -6.91 -19.53
C GLY A 284 -14.26 -7.47 -18.82
N VAL A 285 -13.08 -6.93 -19.15
CA VAL A 285 -11.72 -7.42 -18.78
C VAL A 285 -11.49 -7.70 -17.28
N PHE A 286 -12.41 -7.33 -16.39
CA PHE A 286 -12.37 -7.59 -14.95
C PHE A 286 -13.19 -8.81 -14.48
N ASP A 287 -14.05 -9.38 -15.33
CA ASP A 287 -14.89 -10.52 -14.99
C ASP A 287 -14.20 -11.83 -15.40
N VAL A 288 -13.28 -12.26 -14.54
CA VAL A 288 -12.78 -13.63 -14.57
C VAL A 288 -13.93 -14.58 -14.26
N LEU A 289 -14.36 -15.36 -15.24
CA LEU A 289 -15.35 -16.41 -15.02
C LEU A 289 -14.69 -17.61 -14.35
N MET A 290 -15.05 -17.80 -13.08
CA MET A 290 -14.76 -19.03 -12.36
C MET A 290 -15.76 -20.09 -12.79
N SER A 291 -15.27 -21.11 -13.49
CA SER A 291 -16.05 -22.33 -13.72
C SER A 291 -15.48 -23.42 -12.82
N ARG A 292 -16.34 -24.23 -12.18
CA ARG A 292 -15.91 -25.40 -11.41
C ARG A 292 -16.18 -26.65 -12.24
N ASN A 293 -15.11 -27.30 -12.68
CA ASN A 293 -15.20 -28.63 -13.28
C ASN A 293 -14.89 -29.65 -12.19
N ALA A 294 -15.80 -30.57 -11.94
CA ALA A 294 -15.49 -31.80 -11.22
C ALA A 294 -14.79 -32.76 -12.19
N CYS A 295 -13.62 -33.28 -11.80
CA CYS A 295 -12.96 -34.39 -12.47
C CYS A 295 -13.03 -35.63 -11.57
#